data_AF-A0A3N4I4D1-F1
#
_entry.id   AF-A0A3N4I4D1-F1
#
_cell.length_a   1.000
_cell.length_b   1.000
_cell.length_c   1.000
_cell.angle_alpha   90.00
_cell.angle_beta   90.00
_cell.angle_gamma   90.00
#
_symmetry.space_group_name_H-M   'P 1'
#
loop_
_entity.id
_entity.type
_entity.pdbx_description
1 polymer ?
#
loop_
_entity_poly.entity_id
_entity_poly.type
_entity_poly.pdbx_seq_one_letter_code
_entity_poly.pdbx_strand_id
1 'polypeptide(L)'
;MGKKAQFNLKVPKGTRDWDGKDMVIRDKIFQTITTVFKKHGAQTIDTPVFELKEILSGKYGEDSKLIYDLADQGGEITSLRYDLTVPFARYLAMNPQVQNIKRYHIAKVYRRDQPAMTKGRMREFYQCDFDIAGSYDPMLPDAEILRITTEILDNLDIGKYTIKLNHRKILDGLFAVCGVPEDKIRTISSAVDKLDKVSWEEVRKEMTEEKGLDGEVADRIGTYVVKKGGADLLSELEKDESLMSSESAKKGVEDLKLLFEYLDIFNVTPKVSFDLSLARGLDYYTGIIYEIVTEASAPPAKAAGAEGEKPKKKPKKINKDDPDADRSDDPTVGVGSIAAGGRYDELVGMFSSSAKGGIPCVGISFGVDRIFSIIKAKTEAQTVRNTEVDVYVIAFGMGKEFTGLVKERMKVCKELWDAGVKAEFSYKVKAKFQTQFKDAEKNGVPFAVIIGEDELAQGVVKIKEMGLPEGHPDKNGVVVKYEDMIPEVKKRIEQFNREREVIQGVEQATLVESKQE
;
A
#
# COMPACT_ATOMS: atom_id res chain seq x y z
N MET A 1 17.88 12.55 -46.64
CA MET A 1 17.74 12.42 -45.18
C MET A 1 16.36 11.87 -44.89
N GLY A 2 16.25 10.62 -44.41
CA GLY A 2 14.96 10.05 -44.03
C GLY A 2 14.30 10.89 -42.93
N LYS A 3 12.97 11.07 -42.98
CA LYS A 3 12.22 11.69 -41.88
C LYS A 3 12.62 10.97 -40.59
N LYS A 4 13.28 11.68 -39.66
CA LYS A 4 13.52 11.17 -38.31
C LYS A 4 12.16 10.74 -37.75
N ALA A 5 12.02 9.47 -37.38
CA ALA A 5 10.83 8.99 -36.71
C ALA A 5 10.66 9.83 -35.43
N GLN A 6 9.58 10.60 -35.36
CA GLN A 6 9.23 11.36 -34.17
C GLN A 6 8.52 10.42 -33.22
N PHE A 7 9.26 9.89 -32.23
CA PHE A 7 8.68 9.04 -31.20
C PHE A 7 7.87 9.88 -30.21
N ASN A 8 6.71 9.35 -29.80
CA ASN A 8 5.95 9.90 -28.70
C ASN A 8 6.55 9.38 -27.38
N LEU A 9 7.32 10.21 -26.69
CA LEU A 9 7.95 9.86 -25.41
C LEU A 9 6.91 9.88 -24.29
N LYS A 10 6.41 8.70 -23.93
CA LYS A 10 5.52 8.49 -22.79
C LYS A 10 5.69 7.08 -22.23
N VAL A 11 5.38 6.92 -20.95
CA VAL A 11 5.19 5.60 -20.35
C VAL A 11 3.90 4.94 -20.87
N PRO A 12 3.79 3.60 -20.80
CA PRO A 12 2.53 2.92 -21.04
C PRO A 12 1.40 3.48 -20.17
N LYS A 13 0.19 3.41 -20.71
CA LYS A 13 -0.98 3.97 -20.06
C LYS A 13 -1.32 3.20 -18.78
N GLY A 14 -1.65 3.93 -17.71
CA GLY A 14 -1.87 3.31 -16.41
C GLY A 14 -0.58 2.93 -15.67
N THR A 15 0.59 3.37 -16.15
CA THR A 15 1.89 3.16 -15.49
C THR A 15 2.55 4.50 -15.19
N ARG A 16 3.55 4.52 -14.30
CA ARG A 16 4.31 5.73 -13.98
C ARG A 16 5.75 5.41 -13.60
N ASP A 17 6.61 6.38 -13.86
CA ASP A 17 7.93 6.44 -13.25
C ASP A 17 7.80 6.96 -11.80
N TRP A 18 8.71 6.54 -10.95
CA TRP A 18 8.81 7.01 -9.57
C TRP A 18 10.13 7.75 -9.39
N ASP A 19 10.08 8.97 -8.87
CA ASP A 19 11.27 9.81 -8.68
C ASP A 19 11.18 10.70 -7.43
N GLY A 20 12.31 11.34 -7.09
CA GLY A 20 12.39 12.34 -6.03
C GLY A 20 11.73 11.93 -4.70
N LYS A 21 10.86 12.80 -4.19
CA LYS A 21 10.15 12.60 -2.91
C LYS A 21 9.21 11.41 -2.93
N ASP A 22 8.67 11.06 -4.09
CA ASP A 22 7.71 9.95 -4.23
C ASP A 22 8.40 8.61 -3.94
N MET A 23 9.66 8.45 -4.36
CA MET A 23 10.49 7.29 -4.00
C MET A 23 10.71 7.19 -2.49
N VAL A 24 11.06 8.29 -1.83
CA VAL A 24 11.35 8.31 -0.40
C VAL A 24 10.12 7.94 0.44
N ILE A 25 8.95 8.48 0.08
CA ILE A 25 7.69 8.12 0.75
C ILE A 25 7.38 6.64 0.52
N ARG A 26 7.55 6.14 -0.71
CA ARG A 26 7.30 4.73 -1.04
C ARG A 26 8.22 3.78 -0.28
N ASP A 27 9.50 4.12 -0.18
CA ASP A 27 10.49 3.32 0.53
C ASP A 27 10.19 3.29 2.04
N LYS A 28 9.76 4.41 2.63
CA LYS A 28 9.26 4.44 4.01
C LYS A 28 8.04 3.53 4.19
N ILE A 29 7.08 3.55 3.27
CA ILE A 29 5.91 2.65 3.31
C ILE A 29 6.36 1.18 3.30
N PHE A 30 7.23 0.81 2.36
CA PHE A 30 7.75 -0.56 2.28
C PHE A 30 8.53 -0.98 3.52
N GLN A 31 9.33 -0.09 4.08
CA GLN A 31 10.10 -0.36 5.30
C GLN A 31 9.18 -0.60 6.49
N THR A 32 8.15 0.25 6.69
CA THR A 32 7.16 0.06 7.76
C THR A 32 6.43 -1.27 7.61
N ILE A 33 5.90 -1.57 6.42
CA ILE A 33 5.20 -2.82 6.14
C ILE A 33 6.11 -4.03 6.38
N THR A 34 7.31 -4.02 5.82
CA THR A 34 8.28 -5.12 5.94
C THR A 34 8.70 -5.36 7.38
N THR A 35 8.83 -4.30 8.17
CA THR A 35 9.17 -4.38 9.60
C THR A 35 8.09 -5.13 10.38
N VAL A 36 6.81 -4.80 10.15
CA VAL A 36 5.70 -5.50 10.79
C VAL A 36 5.60 -6.95 10.31
N PHE A 37 5.73 -7.20 9.00
CA PHE A 37 5.73 -8.57 8.47
C PHE A 37 6.81 -9.45 9.12
N LYS A 38 8.05 -8.93 9.26
CA LYS A 38 9.15 -9.62 9.93
C LYS A 38 8.90 -9.78 11.44
N LYS A 39 8.31 -8.80 12.11
CA LYS A 39 7.92 -8.88 13.53
C LYS A 39 6.97 -10.06 13.77
N HIS A 40 6.08 -10.33 12.82
CA HIS A 40 5.16 -11.47 12.87
C HIS A 40 5.78 -12.79 12.37
N GLY A 41 7.08 -12.83 12.09
CA GLY A 41 7.82 -14.04 11.75
C GLY A 41 7.62 -14.52 10.31
N ALA A 42 7.15 -13.66 9.41
CA ALA A 42 6.99 -14.04 8.00
C ALA A 42 8.32 -14.09 7.25
N GLN A 43 8.48 -15.12 6.43
CA GLN A 43 9.59 -15.22 5.48
C GLN A 43 9.22 -14.58 4.14
N THR A 44 10.22 -14.07 3.42
CA THR A 44 9.99 -13.52 2.07
C THR A 44 10.10 -14.62 1.03
N ILE A 45 9.26 -14.54 -0.01
CA ILE A 45 9.44 -15.27 -1.27
C ILE A 45 9.41 -14.28 -2.43
N ASP A 46 9.82 -14.74 -3.61
CA ASP A 46 9.58 -14.03 -4.86
C ASP A 46 9.22 -15.03 -5.96
N THR A 47 8.39 -14.59 -6.91
CA THR A 47 7.97 -15.39 -8.06
C THR A 47 8.23 -14.64 -9.36
N PRO A 48 8.33 -15.35 -10.51
CA PRO A 48 8.40 -14.70 -11.81
C PRO A 48 7.25 -13.69 -12.02
N VAL A 49 7.52 -12.67 -12.84
CA VAL A 49 6.53 -11.63 -13.15
C VAL A 49 5.40 -12.12 -14.07
N PHE A 50 5.67 -13.18 -14.84
CA PHE A 50 4.70 -13.88 -15.66
C PHE A 50 4.59 -15.33 -15.21
N GLU A 51 3.39 -15.87 -15.34
CA GLU A 51 3.06 -17.28 -15.09
C GLU A 51 2.58 -17.91 -16.40
N LEU A 52 2.53 -19.25 -16.47
CA LEU A 52 1.83 -19.92 -17.57
C LEU A 52 0.37 -19.45 -17.58
N LYS A 53 -0.18 -19.15 -18.76
CA LYS A 53 -1.53 -18.59 -18.90
C LYS A 53 -2.59 -19.50 -18.27
N GLU A 54 -2.40 -20.81 -18.34
CA GLU A 54 -3.30 -21.80 -17.75
C GLU A 54 -3.38 -21.71 -16.22
N ILE A 55 -2.30 -21.27 -15.54
CA ILE A 55 -2.26 -21.11 -14.08
C ILE A 55 -3.19 -19.99 -13.63
N LEU A 56 -3.29 -18.92 -14.43
CA LEU A 56 -4.11 -17.75 -14.14
C LEU A 56 -5.55 -17.88 -14.65
N SER A 57 -5.81 -18.82 -15.57
CA SER A 57 -7.10 -18.97 -16.22
C SER A 57 -8.17 -19.53 -15.28
N GLY A 58 -9.33 -18.88 -15.24
CA GLY A 58 -10.50 -19.34 -14.48
C GLY A 58 -10.42 -19.15 -12.96
N LYS A 59 -9.40 -18.43 -12.45
CA LYS A 59 -9.21 -18.16 -11.01
C LYS A 59 -9.86 -16.86 -10.52
N TYR A 60 -10.13 -15.94 -11.44
CA TYR A 60 -10.52 -14.57 -11.12
C TYR A 60 -11.93 -14.20 -11.59
N GLY A 61 -12.77 -15.19 -11.93
CA GLY A 61 -14.13 -14.93 -12.42
C GLY A 61 -14.14 -13.96 -13.61
N GLU A 62 -14.98 -12.92 -13.55
CA GLU A 62 -15.10 -11.89 -14.59
C GLU A 62 -13.82 -11.08 -14.81
N ASP A 63 -12.97 -10.95 -13.79
CA ASP A 63 -11.71 -10.18 -13.85
C ASP A 63 -10.63 -10.86 -14.69
N SER A 64 -10.80 -12.14 -15.03
CA SER A 64 -9.87 -12.88 -15.90
C SER A 64 -9.65 -12.19 -17.27
N LYS A 65 -10.63 -11.39 -17.72
CA LYS A 65 -10.58 -10.61 -18.97
C LYS A 65 -9.55 -9.47 -18.93
N LEU A 66 -9.11 -9.09 -17.72
CA LEU A 66 -8.22 -7.96 -17.48
C LEU A 66 -6.74 -8.37 -17.40
N ILE A 67 -6.41 -9.63 -17.66
CA ILE A 67 -5.03 -10.13 -17.65
C ILE A 67 -4.26 -9.62 -18.89
N TYR A 68 -2.97 -9.33 -18.69
CA TYR A 68 -2.03 -9.04 -19.77
C TYR A 68 -1.39 -10.33 -20.30
N ASP A 69 -1.73 -10.71 -21.53
CA ASP A 69 -1.08 -11.82 -22.22
C ASP A 69 0.19 -11.35 -22.94
N LEU A 70 1.25 -12.17 -22.90
CA LEU A 70 2.44 -11.96 -23.73
C LEU A 70 2.17 -12.44 -25.16
N ALA A 71 2.90 -11.88 -26.12
CA ALA A 71 2.81 -12.32 -27.51
C ALA A 71 3.31 -13.77 -27.65
N ASP A 72 2.64 -14.56 -28.48
CA ASP A 72 3.14 -15.88 -28.87
C ASP A 72 4.37 -15.71 -29.78
N GLN A 73 5.49 -16.26 -29.33
CA GLN A 73 6.77 -16.24 -30.03
C GLN A 73 7.29 -17.65 -30.32
N GLY A 74 6.41 -18.66 -30.30
CA GLY A 74 6.74 -20.07 -30.58
C GLY A 74 7.13 -20.90 -29.36
N GLY A 75 6.77 -20.45 -28.15
CA GLY A 75 7.09 -21.10 -26.87
C GLY A 75 5.86 -21.30 -26.00
N GLU A 76 6.08 -21.35 -24.68
CA GLU A 76 4.99 -21.44 -23.70
C GLU A 76 4.12 -20.18 -23.71
N ILE A 77 2.80 -20.36 -23.59
CA ILE A 77 1.86 -19.23 -23.53
C ILE A 77 1.81 -18.72 -22.09
N THR A 78 2.27 -17.48 -21.90
CA THR A 78 2.42 -16.86 -20.58
C THR A 78 1.64 -15.56 -20.48
N SER A 79 1.28 -15.18 -19.26
CA SER A 79 0.59 -13.93 -18.95
C SER A 79 1.20 -13.29 -17.70
N LEU A 80 1.17 -11.96 -17.62
CA LEU A 80 1.62 -11.24 -16.42
C LEU A 80 0.70 -11.57 -15.23
N ARG A 81 1.29 -11.71 -14.05
CA ARG A 81 0.53 -11.99 -12.82
C ARG A 81 -0.46 -10.88 -12.49
N TYR A 82 -1.71 -11.27 -12.22
CA TYR A 82 -2.81 -10.36 -11.86
C TYR A 82 -2.79 -9.97 -10.37
N ASP A 83 -2.32 -10.90 -9.54
CA ASP A 83 -2.10 -10.77 -8.10
C ASP A 83 -0.86 -11.57 -7.64
N LEU A 84 -0.61 -11.65 -6.33
CA LEU A 84 0.44 -12.50 -5.75
C LEU A 84 -0.11 -13.77 -5.08
N THR A 85 -1.43 -13.86 -4.84
CA THR A 85 -2.10 -15.02 -4.22
C THR A 85 -2.03 -16.27 -5.10
N VAL A 86 -2.38 -16.16 -6.38
CA VAL A 86 -2.34 -17.32 -7.29
C VAL A 86 -0.92 -17.83 -7.54
N PRO A 87 0.09 -16.97 -7.80
CA PRO A 87 1.49 -17.38 -7.81
C PRO A 87 1.94 -18.10 -6.53
N PHE A 88 1.42 -17.69 -5.37
CA PHE A 88 1.70 -18.33 -4.09
C PHE A 88 1.01 -19.70 -3.95
N ALA A 89 -0.25 -19.83 -4.37
CA ALA A 89 -0.93 -21.12 -4.38
C ALA A 89 -0.22 -22.14 -5.30
N ARG A 90 0.22 -21.69 -6.48
CA ARG A 90 1.07 -22.50 -7.36
C ARG A 90 2.42 -22.82 -6.70
N TYR A 91 3.03 -21.88 -5.96
CA TYR A 91 4.28 -22.11 -5.21
C TYR A 91 4.14 -23.28 -4.24
N LEU A 92 3.08 -23.26 -3.43
CA LEU A 92 2.78 -24.33 -2.49
C LEU A 92 2.56 -25.67 -3.20
N ALA A 93 1.76 -25.69 -4.27
CA ALA A 93 1.48 -26.92 -5.02
C ALA A 93 2.73 -27.53 -5.68
N MET A 94 3.65 -26.70 -6.18
CA MET A 94 4.93 -27.17 -6.73
C MET A 94 5.94 -27.59 -5.66
N ASN A 95 5.75 -27.21 -4.40
CA ASN A 95 6.64 -27.50 -3.29
C ASN A 95 5.88 -28.27 -2.20
N PRO A 96 5.47 -29.52 -2.44
CA PRO A 96 4.63 -30.29 -1.53
C PRO A 96 5.27 -30.56 -0.16
N GLN A 97 6.57 -30.35 0.01
CA GLN A 97 7.23 -30.37 1.30
C GLN A 97 6.86 -29.18 2.21
N VAL A 98 6.35 -28.08 1.64
CA VAL A 98 5.94 -26.86 2.36
C VAL A 98 4.45 -26.98 2.70
N GLN A 99 4.17 -27.62 3.83
CA GLN A 99 2.79 -27.79 4.33
C GLN A 99 2.34 -26.64 5.24
N ASN A 100 3.30 -25.88 5.77
CA ASN A 100 3.05 -24.71 6.59
C ASN A 100 4.06 -23.61 6.24
N ILE A 101 3.57 -22.38 6.08
CA ILE A 101 4.42 -21.23 5.80
C ILE A 101 3.65 -19.96 6.16
N LYS A 102 4.33 -19.06 6.85
CA LYS A 102 3.92 -17.67 6.99
C LYS A 102 4.85 -16.84 6.11
N ARG A 103 4.30 -16.21 5.07
CA ARG A 103 5.11 -15.48 4.09
C ARG A 103 4.63 -14.07 3.86
N TYR A 104 5.55 -13.22 3.41
CA TYR A 104 5.20 -11.98 2.74
C TYR A 104 5.81 -11.92 1.34
N HIS A 105 5.19 -11.17 0.44
CA HIS A 105 5.66 -10.92 -0.91
C HIS A 105 5.32 -9.48 -1.31
N ILE A 106 6.32 -8.68 -1.64
CA ILE A 106 6.14 -7.29 -2.07
C ILE A 106 6.58 -7.19 -3.52
N ALA A 107 5.63 -7.03 -4.42
CA ALA A 107 5.95 -6.98 -5.84
C ALA A 107 4.87 -6.27 -6.67
N LYS A 108 5.24 -5.93 -7.91
CA LYS A 108 4.30 -5.35 -8.87
C LYS A 108 3.36 -6.41 -9.44
N VAL A 109 2.13 -5.99 -9.71
CA VAL A 109 1.09 -6.76 -10.40
C VAL A 109 0.46 -5.94 -11.52
N TYR A 110 -0.21 -6.63 -12.44
CA TYR A 110 -0.62 -6.07 -13.71
C TYR A 110 -2.10 -6.35 -14.01
N ARG A 111 -2.88 -5.28 -14.15
CA ARG A 111 -4.32 -5.37 -14.44
C ARG A 111 -4.68 -4.39 -15.54
N ARG A 112 -5.40 -4.83 -16.56
CA ARG A 112 -5.89 -3.99 -17.68
C ARG A 112 -7.11 -3.16 -17.28
N ASP A 113 -7.10 -2.69 -16.05
CA ASP A 113 -8.19 -1.95 -15.44
C ASP A 113 -8.33 -0.55 -16.06
N GLN A 114 -9.48 0.10 -15.89
CA GLN A 114 -9.65 1.48 -16.33
C GLN A 114 -8.97 2.43 -15.34
N PRO A 115 -7.92 3.19 -15.74
CA PRO A 115 -7.06 3.90 -14.79
C PRO A 115 -7.74 5.14 -14.18
N ALA A 116 -7.42 5.43 -12.93
CA ALA A 116 -7.67 6.69 -12.24
C ALA A 116 -6.42 7.04 -11.43
N MET A 117 -5.43 7.62 -12.13
CA MET A 117 -4.05 7.73 -11.68
C MET A 117 -3.89 8.53 -10.37
N THR A 118 -4.59 9.66 -10.25
CA THR A 118 -4.53 10.49 -9.02
C THR A 118 -5.16 9.81 -7.81
N LYS A 119 -5.99 8.79 -8.04
CA LYS A 119 -6.69 8.00 -7.02
C LYS A 119 -6.01 6.65 -6.76
N GLY A 120 -4.83 6.41 -7.35
CA GLY A 120 -4.06 5.19 -7.16
C GLY A 120 -4.60 3.96 -7.90
N ARG A 121 -5.57 4.11 -8.81
CA ARG A 121 -6.02 3.01 -9.69
C ARG A 121 -5.15 2.98 -10.94
N MET A 122 -4.21 2.05 -10.95
CA MET A 122 -3.17 1.91 -11.97
C MET A 122 -3.34 0.58 -12.73
N ARG A 123 -2.62 0.43 -13.84
CA ARG A 123 -2.48 -0.86 -14.55
C ARG A 123 -1.24 -1.64 -14.14
N GLU A 124 -0.21 -0.95 -13.67
CA GLU A 124 0.94 -1.51 -12.96
C GLU A 124 1.00 -0.85 -11.58
N PHE A 125 0.99 -1.64 -10.51
CA PHE A 125 1.08 -1.14 -9.14
C PHE A 125 1.65 -2.19 -8.20
N TYR A 126 2.09 -1.77 -7.01
CA TYR A 126 2.58 -2.69 -6.00
C TYR A 126 1.46 -3.26 -5.14
N GLN A 127 1.56 -4.57 -4.92
CA GLN A 127 0.90 -5.26 -3.82
C GLN A 127 1.94 -5.63 -2.76
N CYS A 128 1.55 -5.51 -1.49
CA CYS A 128 2.29 -6.09 -0.37
C CYS A 128 1.40 -7.16 0.25
N ASP A 129 1.70 -8.42 0.00
CA ASP A 129 0.88 -9.53 0.46
C ASP A 129 1.51 -10.19 1.67
N PHE A 130 0.68 -10.62 2.61
CA PHE A 130 1.05 -11.45 3.75
C PHE A 130 0.04 -12.58 3.89
N ASP A 131 0.54 -13.81 3.98
CA ASP A 131 -0.29 -15.00 3.98
C ASP A 131 0.23 -16.05 4.96
N ILE A 132 -0.71 -16.71 5.63
CA ILE A 132 -0.49 -17.85 6.51
C ILE A 132 -1.14 -19.06 5.84
N ALA A 133 -0.32 -20.03 5.46
CA ALA A 133 -0.74 -21.29 4.88
C ALA A 133 -0.43 -22.44 5.84
N GLY A 134 -1.38 -23.35 6.00
CA GLY A 134 -1.28 -24.54 6.85
C GLY A 134 -2.58 -24.82 7.62
N SER A 135 -2.69 -26.02 8.17
CA SER A 135 -3.79 -26.42 9.05
C SER A 135 -3.52 -25.98 10.48
N TYR A 136 -4.39 -25.13 11.01
CA TYR A 136 -4.32 -24.57 12.36
C TYR A 136 -5.69 -24.61 13.02
N ASP A 137 -5.74 -24.35 14.33
CA ASP A 137 -7.00 -24.19 15.04
C ASP A 137 -7.79 -22.98 14.51
N PRO A 138 -9.13 -23.02 14.56
CA PRO A 138 -9.99 -22.03 13.91
C PRO A 138 -9.68 -20.60 14.34
N MET A 139 -9.71 -19.69 13.36
CA MET A 139 -9.66 -18.23 13.52
C MET A 139 -8.38 -17.63 14.12
N LEU A 140 -7.42 -18.42 14.59
CA LEU A 140 -6.16 -17.90 15.11
C LEU A 140 -5.33 -17.17 14.03
N PRO A 141 -5.06 -17.76 12.84
CA PRO A 141 -4.35 -17.06 11.77
C PRO A 141 -5.15 -15.85 11.25
N ASP A 142 -6.47 -16.00 11.15
CA ASP A 142 -7.41 -14.97 10.69
C ASP A 142 -7.34 -13.71 11.56
N ALA A 143 -7.36 -13.89 12.89
CA ALA A 143 -7.21 -12.81 13.86
C ALA A 143 -5.81 -12.15 13.76
N GLU A 144 -4.75 -12.93 13.57
CA GLU A 144 -3.39 -12.41 13.42
C GLU A 144 -3.27 -11.50 12.17
N ILE A 145 -3.88 -11.88 11.04
CA ILE A 145 -3.88 -11.03 9.84
C ILE A 145 -4.51 -9.66 10.12
N LEU A 146 -5.65 -9.63 10.81
CA LEU A 146 -6.30 -8.37 11.16
C LEU A 146 -5.48 -7.56 12.17
N ARG A 147 -4.79 -8.21 13.11
CA ARG A 147 -3.81 -7.55 13.99
C ARG A 147 -2.67 -6.91 13.19
N ILE A 148 -2.04 -7.64 12.27
CA ILE A 148 -0.98 -7.14 11.38
C ILE A 148 -1.47 -5.92 10.59
N THR A 149 -2.71 -6.00 10.09
CA THR A 149 -3.36 -4.91 9.35
C THR A 149 -3.43 -3.65 10.20
N THR A 150 -3.93 -3.75 11.43
CA THR A 150 -4.01 -2.57 12.31
C THR A 150 -2.64 -1.99 12.64
N GLU A 151 -1.65 -2.85 12.91
CA GLU A 151 -0.31 -2.41 13.27
C GLU A 151 0.38 -1.68 12.11
N ILE A 152 0.24 -2.17 10.88
CA ILE A 152 0.77 -1.50 9.68
C ILE A 152 0.12 -0.12 9.49
N LEU A 153 -1.21 -0.07 9.51
CA LEU A 153 -1.94 1.16 9.18
C LEU A 153 -1.77 2.25 10.25
N ASP A 154 -1.67 1.85 11.53
CA ASP A 154 -1.37 2.77 12.63
C ASP A 154 0.07 3.30 12.52
N ASN A 155 1.05 2.43 12.24
CA ASN A 155 2.45 2.85 12.08
C ASN A 155 2.69 3.73 10.84
N LEU A 156 1.84 3.61 9.83
CA LEU A 156 1.85 4.46 8.64
C LEU A 156 1.13 5.81 8.85
N ASP A 157 0.42 5.98 9.97
CA ASP A 157 -0.40 7.15 10.29
C ASP A 157 -1.32 7.57 9.11
N ILE A 158 -2.09 6.63 8.59
CA ILE A 158 -3.00 6.91 7.47
C ILE A 158 -4.28 7.67 7.90
N GLY A 159 -4.50 7.86 9.21
CA GLY A 159 -5.74 8.45 9.75
C GLY A 159 -6.79 7.39 10.10
N LYS A 160 -8.05 7.79 10.16
CA LYS A 160 -9.16 6.88 10.48
C LYS A 160 -9.40 5.90 9.31
N TYR A 161 -9.61 4.64 9.65
CA TYR A 161 -9.99 3.58 8.72
C TYR A 161 -10.97 2.61 9.37
N THR A 162 -11.66 1.84 8.54
CA THR A 162 -12.57 0.77 8.96
C THR A 162 -12.19 -0.52 8.25
N ILE A 163 -12.10 -1.60 9.01
CA ILE A 163 -11.99 -2.97 8.50
C ILE A 163 -13.42 -3.48 8.31
N LYS A 164 -13.93 -3.45 7.09
CA LYS A 164 -15.15 -4.17 6.76
C LYS A 164 -14.85 -5.66 6.79
N LEU A 165 -15.67 -6.43 7.49
CA LEU A 165 -15.52 -7.87 7.67
C LEU A 165 -16.83 -8.55 7.32
N ASN A 166 -16.75 -9.70 6.66
CA ASN A 166 -17.86 -10.62 6.45
C ASN A 166 -17.34 -12.05 6.34
N HIS A 167 -18.22 -13.03 6.16
CA HIS A 167 -17.88 -14.44 6.05
C HIS A 167 -18.62 -15.10 4.90
N ARG A 168 -17.90 -15.80 4.01
CA ARG A 168 -18.47 -16.45 2.81
C ARG A 168 -19.61 -17.41 3.13
N LYS A 169 -19.43 -18.27 4.13
CA LYS A 169 -20.49 -19.19 4.58
C LYS A 169 -21.76 -18.52 5.10
N ILE A 170 -21.68 -17.30 5.66
CA ILE A 170 -22.85 -16.52 6.05
C ILE A 170 -23.57 -16.04 4.80
N LEU A 171 -22.85 -15.50 3.80
CA LEU A 171 -23.43 -15.11 2.51
C LEU A 171 -24.10 -16.28 1.80
N ASP A 172 -23.41 -17.42 1.70
CA ASP A 172 -23.95 -18.62 1.03
C ASP A 172 -25.20 -19.13 1.75
N GLY A 173 -25.19 -19.13 3.09
CA GLY A 173 -26.34 -19.51 3.90
C GLY A 173 -27.51 -18.53 3.76
N LEU A 174 -27.23 -17.22 3.78
CA LEU A 174 -28.20 -16.14 3.53
C LEU A 174 -28.87 -16.31 2.17
N PHE A 175 -28.09 -16.50 1.10
CA PHE A 175 -28.64 -16.70 -0.23
C PHE A 175 -29.50 -17.96 -0.33
N ALA A 176 -29.08 -19.05 0.30
CA ALA A 176 -29.87 -20.28 0.36
C ALA A 176 -31.22 -20.06 1.05
N VAL A 177 -31.25 -19.42 2.23
CA VAL A 177 -32.50 -19.20 2.98
C VAL A 177 -33.41 -18.16 2.31
N CYS A 178 -32.84 -17.18 1.59
CA CYS A 178 -33.62 -16.23 0.80
C CYS A 178 -34.22 -16.88 -0.46
N GLY A 179 -33.71 -18.03 -0.91
CA GLY A 179 -34.20 -18.76 -2.07
C GLY A 179 -33.48 -18.41 -3.38
N VAL A 180 -32.21 -18.02 -3.32
CA VAL A 180 -31.39 -17.76 -4.51
C VAL A 180 -31.03 -19.09 -5.18
N PRO A 181 -31.31 -19.26 -6.49
CA PRO A 181 -30.87 -20.44 -7.24
C PRO A 181 -29.34 -20.61 -7.23
N GLU A 182 -28.85 -21.84 -7.09
CA GLU A 182 -27.40 -22.14 -7.00
C GLU A 182 -26.59 -21.57 -8.18
N ASP A 183 -27.15 -21.64 -9.39
CA ASP A 183 -26.52 -21.12 -10.62
C ASP A 183 -26.43 -19.59 -10.66
N LYS A 184 -27.16 -18.89 -9.77
CA LYS A 184 -27.18 -17.42 -9.68
C LYS A 184 -26.42 -16.88 -8.47
N ILE A 185 -25.99 -17.70 -7.51
CA ILE A 185 -25.32 -17.22 -6.28
C ILE A 185 -24.16 -16.26 -6.59
N ARG A 186 -23.34 -16.57 -7.59
CA ARG A 186 -22.19 -15.72 -7.96
C ARG A 186 -22.62 -14.38 -8.57
N THR A 187 -23.56 -14.41 -9.51
CA THR A 187 -24.03 -13.18 -10.17
C THR A 187 -24.75 -12.29 -9.16
N ILE A 188 -25.52 -12.86 -8.24
CA ILE A 188 -26.17 -12.11 -7.16
C ILE A 188 -25.16 -11.56 -6.14
N SER A 189 -24.15 -12.34 -5.75
CA SER A 189 -23.03 -11.84 -4.90
C SER A 189 -22.38 -10.59 -5.52
N SER A 190 -22.14 -10.61 -6.83
CA SER A 190 -21.58 -9.48 -7.58
C SER A 190 -22.50 -8.24 -7.58
N ALA A 191 -23.83 -8.41 -7.52
CA ALA A 191 -24.75 -7.28 -7.40
C ALA A 191 -24.71 -6.69 -5.98
N VAL A 192 -24.74 -7.55 -4.96
CA VAL A 192 -24.69 -7.15 -3.54
C VAL A 192 -23.41 -6.37 -3.23
N ASP A 193 -22.27 -6.78 -3.80
CA ASP A 193 -20.98 -6.09 -3.60
C ASP A 193 -21.02 -4.61 -4.02
N LYS A 194 -21.89 -4.24 -4.95
CA LYS A 194 -22.00 -2.85 -5.44
C LYS A 194 -22.72 -1.93 -4.45
N LEU A 195 -23.34 -2.47 -3.40
CA LEU A 195 -24.06 -1.69 -2.38
C LEU A 195 -23.15 -0.72 -1.61
N ASP A 196 -21.83 -0.89 -1.74
CA ASP A 196 -20.83 0.06 -1.25
C ASP A 196 -20.80 1.39 -2.05
N LYS A 197 -21.32 1.39 -3.28
CA LYS A 197 -21.25 2.50 -4.25
C LYS A 197 -22.62 2.97 -4.75
N VAL A 198 -23.60 2.09 -4.81
CA VAL A 198 -24.95 2.35 -5.34
C VAL A 198 -26.02 2.05 -4.28
N SER A 199 -27.22 2.59 -4.49
CA SER A 199 -28.31 2.40 -3.52
C SER A 199 -28.89 0.97 -3.58
N TRP A 200 -29.61 0.58 -2.52
CA TRP A 200 -30.31 -0.71 -2.50
C TRP A 200 -31.28 -0.85 -3.68
N GLU A 201 -31.99 0.22 -4.06
CA GLU A 201 -32.92 0.22 -5.18
C GLU A 201 -32.21 -0.10 -6.51
N GLU A 202 -31.02 0.44 -6.72
CA GLU A 202 -30.20 0.17 -7.91
C GLU A 202 -29.68 -1.28 -7.90
N VAL A 203 -29.23 -1.78 -6.75
CA VAL A 203 -28.79 -3.18 -6.60
C VAL A 203 -29.95 -4.16 -6.81
N ARG A 204 -31.11 -3.89 -6.22
CA ARG A 204 -32.33 -4.66 -6.40
C ARG A 204 -32.72 -4.72 -7.88
N LYS A 205 -32.72 -3.56 -8.55
CA LYS A 205 -33.01 -3.46 -9.97
C LYS A 205 -32.07 -4.33 -10.82
N GLU A 206 -30.77 -4.27 -10.56
CA GLU A 206 -29.79 -5.13 -11.23
C GLU A 206 -30.07 -6.62 -11.00
N MET A 207 -30.35 -7.01 -9.75
CA MET A 207 -30.67 -8.41 -9.42
C MET A 207 -31.90 -8.92 -10.18
N THR A 208 -32.96 -8.11 -10.26
CA THR A 208 -34.23 -8.55 -10.86
C THR A 208 -34.26 -8.38 -12.37
N GLU A 209 -33.84 -7.23 -12.90
CA GLU A 209 -34.01 -6.88 -14.32
C GLU A 209 -32.85 -7.39 -15.18
N GLU A 210 -31.62 -7.40 -14.67
CA GLU A 210 -30.43 -7.79 -15.44
C GLU A 210 -30.02 -9.25 -15.18
N LYS A 211 -30.12 -9.68 -13.93
CA LYS A 211 -29.71 -11.03 -13.48
C LYS A 211 -30.88 -12.01 -13.33
N GLY A 212 -32.11 -11.53 -13.53
CA GLY A 212 -33.32 -12.35 -13.60
C GLY A 212 -33.66 -13.04 -12.29
N LEU A 213 -33.33 -12.46 -11.14
CA LEU A 213 -33.76 -12.95 -9.84
C LEU A 213 -35.23 -12.59 -9.58
N ASP A 214 -35.94 -13.46 -8.88
CA ASP A 214 -37.29 -13.15 -8.43
C ASP A 214 -37.31 -11.94 -7.48
N GLY A 215 -38.34 -11.08 -7.60
CA GLY A 215 -38.44 -9.85 -6.83
C GLY A 215 -38.58 -10.08 -5.33
N GLU A 216 -39.33 -11.10 -4.91
CA GLU A 216 -39.51 -11.42 -3.49
C GLU A 216 -38.23 -12.01 -2.89
N VAL A 217 -37.49 -12.80 -3.67
CA VAL A 217 -36.14 -13.28 -3.28
C VAL A 217 -35.21 -12.09 -3.09
N ALA A 218 -35.20 -11.13 -4.02
CA ALA A 218 -34.39 -9.92 -3.90
C ALA A 218 -34.77 -9.10 -2.65
N ASP A 219 -36.06 -8.94 -2.36
CA ASP A 219 -36.53 -8.22 -1.17
C ASP A 219 -36.11 -8.91 0.14
N ARG A 220 -36.14 -10.25 0.19
CA ARG A 220 -35.60 -11.01 1.32
C ARG A 220 -34.09 -10.84 1.49
N ILE A 221 -33.31 -10.79 0.42
CA ILE A 221 -31.87 -10.49 0.50
C ILE A 221 -31.66 -9.10 1.12
N GLY A 222 -32.47 -8.13 0.70
CA GLY A 222 -32.41 -6.74 1.15
C GLY A 222 -32.56 -6.55 2.64
N THR A 223 -33.33 -7.40 3.32
CA THR A 223 -33.48 -7.31 4.79
C THR A 223 -32.19 -7.61 5.54
N TYR A 224 -31.27 -8.36 4.91
CA TYR A 224 -29.98 -8.71 5.49
C TYR A 224 -28.85 -7.80 5.01
N VAL A 225 -28.65 -7.69 3.70
CA VAL A 225 -27.41 -7.10 3.12
C VAL A 225 -27.24 -5.62 3.40
N VAL A 226 -28.30 -4.92 3.80
CA VAL A 226 -28.24 -3.50 4.21
C VAL A 226 -27.72 -3.31 5.64
N LYS A 227 -27.62 -4.39 6.44
CA LYS A 227 -27.18 -4.34 7.84
C LYS A 227 -25.66 -4.33 7.94
N LYS A 228 -25.17 -3.46 8.81
CA LYS A 228 -23.76 -3.39 9.23
C LYS A 228 -23.69 -3.00 10.71
N GLY A 229 -22.73 -3.53 11.43
CA GLY A 229 -22.60 -3.33 12.88
C GLY A 229 -21.29 -3.92 13.42
N GLY A 230 -21.29 -4.30 14.70
CA GLY A 230 -20.22 -5.05 15.33
C GLY A 230 -20.72 -6.39 15.87
N ALA A 231 -20.30 -6.74 17.09
CA ALA A 231 -20.73 -7.95 17.78
C ALA A 231 -22.24 -7.99 18.09
N ASP A 232 -22.90 -6.83 18.13
CA ASP A 232 -24.34 -6.68 18.29
C ASP A 232 -25.10 -7.26 17.09
N LEU A 233 -24.67 -6.95 15.85
CA LEU A 233 -25.24 -7.52 14.63
C LEU A 233 -25.00 -9.03 14.59
N LEU A 234 -23.82 -9.50 14.98
CA LEU A 234 -23.55 -10.94 15.06
C LEU A 234 -24.50 -11.65 16.04
N SER A 235 -24.76 -11.04 17.20
CA SER A 235 -25.71 -11.54 18.19
C SER A 235 -27.17 -11.50 17.71
N GLU A 236 -27.52 -10.57 16.83
CA GLU A 236 -28.81 -10.53 16.15
C GLU A 236 -28.96 -11.70 15.18
N LEU A 237 -27.95 -11.97 14.35
CA LEU A 237 -27.97 -13.08 13.40
C LEU A 237 -28.00 -14.45 14.09
N GLU A 238 -27.34 -14.60 15.24
CA GLU A 238 -27.38 -15.83 16.05
C GLU A 238 -28.81 -16.16 16.53
N LYS A 239 -29.70 -15.17 16.61
CA LYS A 239 -31.11 -15.32 17.02
C LYS A 239 -32.08 -15.43 15.84
N ASP A 240 -31.61 -15.24 14.61
CA ASP A 240 -32.45 -15.35 13.41
C ASP A 240 -32.67 -16.83 13.07
N GLU A 241 -33.85 -17.35 13.39
CA GLU A 241 -34.19 -18.77 13.17
C GLU A 241 -34.11 -19.17 11.70
N SER A 242 -34.42 -18.25 10.77
CA SER A 242 -34.36 -18.51 9.33
C SER A 242 -32.92 -18.68 8.89
N LEU A 243 -32.05 -17.73 9.21
CA LEU A 243 -30.63 -17.80 8.85
C LEU A 243 -29.94 -18.98 9.54
N MET A 244 -30.19 -19.18 10.83
CA MET A 244 -29.60 -20.26 11.61
C MET A 244 -30.16 -21.64 11.24
N SER A 245 -31.21 -21.75 10.42
CA SER A 245 -31.59 -23.03 9.81
C SER A 245 -30.54 -23.55 8.83
N SER A 246 -29.70 -22.68 8.27
CA SER A 246 -28.62 -23.03 7.35
C SER A 246 -27.35 -23.43 8.10
N GLU A 247 -26.90 -24.68 7.94
CA GLU A 247 -25.63 -25.18 8.50
C GLU A 247 -24.41 -24.36 8.06
N SER A 248 -24.44 -23.82 6.83
CA SER A 248 -23.39 -22.92 6.34
C SER A 248 -23.36 -21.63 7.15
N ALA A 249 -24.52 -20.98 7.32
CA ALA A 249 -24.60 -19.74 8.09
C ALA A 249 -24.21 -19.96 9.56
N LYS A 250 -24.71 -21.03 10.19
CA LYS A 250 -24.34 -21.41 11.57
C LYS A 250 -22.83 -21.45 11.75
N LYS A 251 -22.12 -22.20 10.89
CA LYS A 251 -20.67 -22.32 10.95
C LYS A 251 -19.96 -20.97 10.76
N GLY A 252 -20.45 -20.13 9.85
CA GLY A 252 -19.90 -18.80 9.64
C GLY A 252 -20.10 -17.87 10.84
N VAL A 253 -21.25 -17.95 11.52
CA VAL A 253 -21.55 -17.19 12.75
C VAL A 253 -20.66 -17.67 13.90
N GLU A 254 -20.49 -18.98 14.06
CA GLU A 254 -19.56 -19.58 15.04
C GLU A 254 -18.10 -19.13 14.80
N ASP A 255 -17.63 -19.20 13.54
CA ASP A 255 -16.30 -18.73 13.14
C ASP A 255 -16.14 -17.23 13.49
N LEU A 256 -17.10 -16.37 13.14
CA LEU A 256 -17.02 -14.94 13.46
C LEU A 256 -17.06 -14.68 14.97
N LYS A 257 -17.87 -15.41 15.74
CA LYS A 257 -17.96 -15.25 17.20
C LYS A 257 -16.61 -15.47 17.86
N LEU A 258 -15.96 -16.59 17.50
CA LEU A 258 -14.62 -16.90 17.98
C LEU A 258 -13.59 -15.85 17.52
N LEU A 259 -13.70 -15.39 16.27
CA LEU A 259 -12.83 -14.33 15.75
C LEU A 259 -12.96 -13.04 16.57
N PHE A 260 -14.18 -12.57 16.88
CA PHE A 260 -14.39 -11.36 17.69
C PHE A 260 -13.74 -11.47 19.08
N GLU A 261 -13.80 -12.64 19.73
CA GLU A 261 -13.11 -12.87 21.01
C GLU A 261 -11.58 -12.69 20.88
N TYR A 262 -10.98 -13.19 19.80
CA TYR A 262 -9.55 -12.99 19.55
C TYR A 262 -9.20 -11.55 19.16
N LEU A 263 -10.08 -10.86 18.42
CA LEU A 263 -9.88 -9.46 18.04
C LEU A 263 -9.98 -8.53 19.25
N ASP A 264 -10.77 -8.87 20.26
CA ASP A 264 -10.81 -8.14 21.54
C ASP A 264 -9.45 -8.22 22.25
N ILE A 265 -8.85 -9.41 22.33
CA ILE A 265 -7.51 -9.60 22.90
C ILE A 265 -6.46 -8.74 22.16
N PHE A 266 -6.56 -8.67 20.83
CA PHE A 266 -5.64 -7.88 20.00
C PHE A 266 -6.00 -6.39 19.91
N ASN A 267 -7.09 -5.95 20.56
CA ASN A 267 -7.62 -4.59 20.50
C ASN A 267 -7.92 -4.12 19.06
N VAL A 268 -8.43 -5.03 18.22
CA VAL A 268 -8.78 -4.77 16.82
C VAL A 268 -10.27 -4.47 16.65
N THR A 269 -11.13 -5.04 17.49
CA THR A 269 -12.60 -4.92 17.43
C THR A 269 -13.12 -3.50 17.20
N PRO A 270 -12.58 -2.43 17.84
CA PRO A 270 -13.08 -1.07 17.62
C PRO A 270 -12.94 -0.56 16.17
N LYS A 271 -12.12 -1.21 15.35
CA LYS A 271 -11.88 -0.84 13.94
C LYS A 271 -12.68 -1.71 12.97
N VAL A 272 -13.38 -2.73 13.46
CA VAL A 272 -14.11 -3.70 12.63
C VAL A 272 -15.56 -3.28 12.48
N SER A 273 -16.05 -3.36 11.24
CA SER A 273 -17.47 -3.30 10.93
C SER A 273 -17.85 -4.62 10.25
N PHE A 274 -18.68 -5.42 10.93
CA PHE A 274 -19.33 -6.56 10.31
C PHE A 274 -20.38 -6.03 9.33
N ASP A 275 -20.16 -6.26 8.03
CA ASP A 275 -20.91 -5.63 6.94
C ASP A 275 -21.40 -6.71 5.96
N LEU A 276 -22.70 -7.01 5.99
CA LEU A 276 -23.31 -8.07 5.17
C LEU A 276 -23.34 -7.73 3.67
N SER A 277 -23.10 -6.46 3.31
CA SER A 277 -22.96 -6.04 1.92
C SER A 277 -21.61 -6.42 1.32
N LEU A 278 -20.60 -6.69 2.15
CA LEU A 278 -19.28 -7.10 1.70
C LEU A 278 -19.36 -8.52 1.14
N ALA A 279 -19.64 -8.61 -0.17
CA ALA A 279 -19.60 -9.85 -0.94
C ALA A 279 -18.40 -9.89 -1.89
N ARG A 280 -17.48 -8.93 -1.73
CA ARG A 280 -16.27 -8.79 -2.54
C ARG A 280 -15.34 -9.97 -2.37
N GLY A 281 -14.83 -10.44 -3.49
CA GLY A 281 -13.80 -11.45 -3.47
C GLY A 281 -13.49 -11.99 -4.85
N LEU A 282 -12.25 -12.40 -5.04
CA LEU A 282 -11.93 -13.35 -6.07
C LEU A 282 -12.68 -14.64 -5.74
N ASP A 283 -13.12 -15.38 -6.75
CA ASP A 283 -14.00 -16.57 -6.65
C ASP A 283 -13.46 -17.70 -5.74
N TYR A 284 -12.29 -17.52 -5.14
CA TYR A 284 -11.58 -18.50 -4.34
C TYR A 284 -11.73 -18.35 -2.81
N TYR A 285 -12.39 -17.30 -2.28
CA TYR A 285 -12.55 -17.19 -0.82
C TYR A 285 -13.59 -18.19 -0.26
N THR A 286 -13.26 -18.81 0.87
CA THR A 286 -14.00 -19.90 1.52
C THR A 286 -14.43 -19.59 2.95
N GLY A 287 -13.81 -18.58 3.58
CA GLY A 287 -14.04 -18.20 4.97
C GLY A 287 -14.30 -16.70 5.14
N ILE A 288 -13.60 -16.06 6.08
CA ILE A 288 -13.70 -14.61 6.24
C ILE A 288 -13.22 -13.87 5.00
N ILE A 289 -13.82 -12.70 4.78
CA ILE A 289 -13.46 -11.72 3.75
C ILE A 289 -13.45 -10.34 4.38
N TYR A 290 -12.47 -9.53 4.02
CA TYR A 290 -12.33 -8.20 4.60
C TYR A 290 -11.75 -7.19 3.61
N GLU A 291 -12.20 -5.95 3.77
CA GLU A 291 -11.79 -4.82 2.97
C GLU A 291 -11.56 -3.61 3.88
N ILE A 292 -10.42 -2.95 3.70
CA ILE A 292 -10.05 -1.81 4.53
C ILE A 292 -10.34 -0.55 3.75
N VAL A 293 -11.17 0.31 4.33
CA VAL A 293 -11.59 1.57 3.72
C VAL A 293 -11.23 2.76 4.61
N THR A 294 -11.01 3.90 3.97
CA THR A 294 -10.86 5.21 4.61
C THR A 294 -11.98 6.13 4.14
N GLU A 295 -12.10 7.33 4.73
CA GLU A 295 -13.03 8.35 4.23
C GLU A 295 -12.80 8.68 2.74
N ALA A 296 -11.55 8.59 2.27
CA ALA A 296 -11.19 8.82 0.88
C ALA A 296 -11.55 7.64 -0.06
N SER A 297 -11.92 6.47 0.48
CA SER A 297 -12.26 5.29 -0.32
C SER A 297 -13.57 5.46 -1.09
N ALA A 298 -14.54 6.16 -0.53
CA ALA A 298 -15.80 6.46 -1.19
C ALA A 298 -15.62 7.61 -2.21
N PRO A 299 -16.46 7.67 -3.26
CA PRO A 299 -16.57 8.88 -4.07
C PRO A 299 -16.90 10.07 -3.14
N PRO A 300 -16.36 11.28 -3.38
CA PRO A 300 -16.79 12.44 -2.63
C PRO A 300 -18.31 12.54 -2.75
N ALA A 301 -19.01 12.51 -1.61
CA ALA A 301 -20.46 12.64 -1.58
C ALA A 301 -20.83 13.84 -2.46
N LYS A 302 -21.81 13.68 -3.37
CA LYS A 302 -22.35 14.80 -4.15
C LYS A 302 -22.48 15.97 -3.18
N ALA A 303 -21.78 17.06 -3.43
CA ALA A 303 -21.91 18.29 -2.67
C ALA A 303 -23.38 18.74 -2.77
N ALA A 304 -24.21 18.21 -1.88
CA ALA A 304 -25.55 18.70 -1.66
C ALA A 304 -25.38 20.01 -0.89
N GLY A 305 -25.38 21.11 -1.63
CA GLY A 305 -25.53 22.45 -1.05
C GLY A 305 -24.25 23.14 -0.58
N ALA A 306 -23.23 23.26 -1.44
CA ALA A 306 -22.23 24.32 -1.29
C ALA A 306 -22.20 25.17 -2.57
N GLU A 307 -23.16 26.08 -2.70
CA GLU A 307 -22.99 27.25 -3.56
C GLU A 307 -21.84 28.07 -2.98
N GLY A 308 -20.62 27.93 -3.53
CA GLY A 308 -19.52 28.72 -2.96
C GLY A 308 -18.11 28.52 -3.46
N GLU A 309 -17.76 27.53 -4.29
CA GLU A 309 -16.39 27.49 -4.84
C GLU A 309 -16.38 27.12 -6.33
N LYS A 310 -15.91 28.06 -7.16
CA LYS A 310 -15.65 27.83 -8.58
C LYS A 310 -14.50 26.81 -8.71
N PRO A 311 -14.68 25.68 -9.43
CA PRO A 311 -13.58 24.76 -9.70
C PRO A 311 -12.48 25.48 -10.50
N LYS A 312 -11.25 25.46 -10.00
CA LYS A 312 -10.05 25.90 -10.74
C LYS A 312 -9.66 24.85 -11.80
N LYS A 313 -10.51 24.67 -12.81
CA LYS A 313 -10.29 24.11 -14.17
C LYS A 313 -11.61 23.52 -14.66
N LYS A 314 -12.00 23.81 -15.91
CA LYS A 314 -13.12 23.11 -16.57
C LYS A 314 -12.75 21.63 -16.68
N PRO A 315 -13.56 20.69 -16.16
CA PRO A 315 -13.30 19.26 -16.36
C PRO A 315 -13.29 18.97 -17.86
N LYS A 316 -12.26 18.27 -18.34
CA LYS A 316 -12.24 17.77 -19.71
C LYS A 316 -13.44 16.83 -19.87
N LYS A 317 -14.14 16.90 -21.02
CA LYS A 317 -15.22 15.98 -21.36
C LYS A 317 -14.62 14.57 -21.47
N ILE A 318 -14.69 13.77 -20.40
CA ILE A 318 -14.20 12.39 -20.39
C ILE A 318 -15.18 11.56 -21.23
N ASN A 319 -14.68 10.89 -22.27
CA ASN A 319 -15.45 9.89 -22.97
C ASN A 319 -15.53 8.65 -22.07
N LYS A 320 -16.70 8.39 -21.47
CA LYS A 320 -16.88 7.28 -20.52
C LYS A 320 -16.74 5.90 -21.18
N ASP A 321 -16.96 5.83 -22.50
CA ASP A 321 -16.91 4.59 -23.28
C ASP A 321 -15.50 4.25 -23.76
N ASP A 322 -14.51 5.12 -23.54
CA ASP A 322 -13.11 4.80 -23.77
C ASP A 322 -12.59 4.01 -22.55
N PRO A 323 -12.35 2.68 -22.65
CA PRO A 323 -11.86 1.83 -21.54
C PRO A 323 -10.47 2.24 -21.04
N ASP A 324 -9.90 3.18 -21.76
CA ASP A 324 -8.56 3.64 -21.65
C ASP A 324 -8.60 5.06 -21.00
N ALA A 325 -9.67 5.85 -21.06
CA ALA A 325 -9.67 7.20 -20.47
C ALA A 325 -9.26 7.24 -18.97
N ASP A 326 -8.39 8.20 -18.60
CA ASP A 326 -8.00 8.43 -17.20
C ASP A 326 -9.16 9.10 -16.45
N ARG A 327 -9.69 8.42 -15.43
CA ARG A 327 -10.84 8.84 -14.63
C ARG A 327 -10.47 9.54 -13.33
N SER A 328 -9.24 10.05 -13.23
CA SER A 328 -8.77 10.87 -12.11
C SER A 328 -9.74 12.00 -11.73
N ASP A 329 -10.27 12.72 -12.71
CA ASP A 329 -11.20 13.84 -12.51
C ASP A 329 -12.68 13.42 -12.39
N ASP A 330 -12.99 12.10 -12.45
CA ASP A 330 -14.36 11.61 -12.38
C ASP A 330 -14.87 11.63 -10.92
N PRO A 331 -15.86 12.46 -10.56
CA PRO A 331 -16.34 12.57 -9.19
C PRO A 331 -17.06 11.30 -8.69
N THR A 332 -17.37 10.36 -9.57
CA THR A 332 -17.97 9.05 -9.21
C THR A 332 -16.94 8.01 -8.77
N VAL A 333 -15.65 8.34 -8.84
CA VAL A 333 -14.55 7.44 -8.49
C VAL A 333 -13.91 7.90 -7.17
N GLY A 334 -13.94 7.07 -6.13
CA GLY A 334 -13.14 7.26 -4.91
C GLY A 334 -11.73 6.68 -5.02
N VAL A 335 -10.93 6.74 -3.95
CA VAL A 335 -9.63 6.05 -3.88
C VAL A 335 -9.83 4.52 -3.92
N GLY A 336 -10.99 4.02 -3.47
CA GLY A 336 -11.24 2.60 -3.25
C GLY A 336 -10.55 2.11 -1.97
N SER A 337 -10.71 0.83 -1.67
CA SER A 337 -10.09 0.20 -0.50
C SER A 337 -8.58 0.22 -0.55
N ILE A 338 -7.93 0.34 0.60
CA ILE A 338 -6.46 0.43 0.68
C ILE A 338 -5.80 -0.92 0.94
N ALA A 339 -6.57 -1.90 1.41
CA ALA A 339 -6.16 -3.28 1.57
C ALA A 339 -7.39 -4.20 1.52
N ALA A 340 -7.18 -5.45 1.15
CA ALA A 340 -8.24 -6.47 1.15
C ALA A 340 -7.64 -7.86 1.32
N GLY A 341 -8.43 -8.80 1.82
CA GLY A 341 -7.98 -10.16 2.07
C GLY A 341 -9.11 -11.09 2.47
N GLY A 342 -8.74 -12.31 2.82
CA GLY A 342 -9.67 -13.34 3.22
C GLY A 342 -9.04 -14.72 3.33
N ARG A 343 -9.86 -15.70 3.72
CA ARG A 343 -9.51 -17.12 3.80
C ARG A 343 -9.88 -17.85 2.51
N TYR A 344 -8.97 -18.66 1.96
CA TYR A 344 -9.07 -19.29 0.64
C TYR A 344 -8.53 -20.73 0.63
N ASP A 345 -9.20 -21.64 1.34
CA ASP A 345 -8.63 -22.95 1.67
C ASP A 345 -8.46 -23.89 0.47
N GLU A 346 -9.23 -23.69 -0.60
CA GLU A 346 -9.26 -24.60 -1.76
C GLU A 346 -8.32 -24.20 -2.91
N LEU A 347 -7.75 -22.99 -2.88
CA LEU A 347 -7.00 -22.46 -4.02
C LEU A 347 -5.75 -23.29 -4.35
N VAL A 348 -5.04 -23.76 -3.32
CA VAL A 348 -3.85 -24.62 -3.49
C VAL A 348 -4.24 -25.97 -4.10
N GLY A 349 -5.37 -26.53 -3.65
CA GLY A 349 -5.90 -27.80 -4.14
C GLY A 349 -6.24 -27.79 -5.62
N MET A 350 -6.58 -26.63 -6.18
CA MET A 350 -6.81 -26.49 -7.61
C MET A 350 -5.56 -26.70 -8.49
N PHE A 351 -4.35 -26.66 -7.91
CA PHE A 351 -3.09 -26.87 -8.61
C PHE A 351 -2.43 -28.21 -8.26
N SER A 352 -2.89 -28.89 -7.21
CA SER A 352 -2.30 -30.15 -6.74
C SER A 352 -2.94 -31.35 -7.45
N SER A 353 -2.10 -32.26 -7.95
CA SER A 353 -2.54 -33.54 -8.53
C SER A 353 -2.83 -34.62 -7.47
N SER A 354 -2.66 -34.31 -6.18
CA SER A 354 -2.81 -35.26 -5.07
C SER A 354 -4.13 -35.08 -4.34
N ALA A 355 -4.78 -36.20 -3.98
CA ALA A 355 -6.00 -36.23 -3.15
C ALA A 355 -5.82 -35.67 -1.71
N LYS A 356 -4.58 -35.37 -1.29
CA LYS A 356 -4.25 -34.67 -0.03
C LYS A 356 -4.14 -33.14 -0.20
N GLY A 357 -4.58 -32.60 -1.33
CA GLY A 357 -4.11 -31.34 -1.93
C GLY A 357 -4.60 -30.00 -1.36
N GLY A 358 -5.40 -29.96 -0.30
CA GLY A 358 -5.81 -28.68 0.30
C GLY A 358 -4.79 -28.18 1.32
N ILE A 359 -4.19 -27.01 1.10
CA ILE A 359 -3.46 -26.28 2.15
C ILE A 359 -4.31 -25.06 2.49
N PRO A 360 -4.96 -25.04 3.67
CA PRO A 360 -5.76 -23.90 4.11
C PRO A 360 -4.91 -22.63 4.16
N CYS A 361 -5.45 -21.51 3.68
CA CYS A 361 -4.72 -20.26 3.58
C CYS A 361 -5.60 -19.08 4.01
N VAL A 362 -5.00 -18.10 4.67
CA VAL A 362 -5.59 -16.79 4.90
C VAL A 362 -4.53 -15.72 4.71
N GLY A 363 -4.92 -14.59 4.13
CA GLY A 363 -3.98 -13.50 3.93
C GLY A 363 -4.60 -12.20 3.46
N ILE A 364 -3.75 -11.18 3.38
CA ILE A 364 -4.10 -9.80 3.05
C ILE A 364 -3.14 -9.23 2.03
N SER A 365 -3.65 -8.36 1.16
CA SER A 365 -2.89 -7.54 0.23
C SER A 365 -3.10 -6.05 0.52
N PHE A 366 -2.01 -5.30 0.67
CA PHE A 366 -2.04 -3.84 0.77
C PHE A 366 -1.80 -3.19 -0.60
N GLY A 367 -2.71 -2.29 -1.00
CA GLY A 367 -2.60 -1.49 -2.21
C GLY A 367 -1.72 -0.27 -1.99
N VAL A 368 -0.42 -0.44 -2.22
CA VAL A 368 0.62 0.55 -1.88
C VAL A 368 0.40 1.88 -2.58
N ASP A 369 0.00 1.87 -3.85
CA ASP A 369 -0.25 3.10 -4.62
C ASP A 369 -1.37 3.95 -4.01
N ARG A 370 -2.40 3.34 -3.41
CA ARG A 370 -3.48 4.06 -2.71
C ARG A 370 -3.01 4.62 -1.37
N ILE A 371 -2.31 3.79 -0.59
CA ILE A 371 -1.69 4.20 0.69
C ILE A 371 -0.73 5.38 0.46
N PHE A 372 0.08 5.28 -0.59
CA PHE A 372 0.99 6.33 -1.01
C PHE A 372 0.26 7.64 -1.30
N SER A 373 -0.85 7.62 -2.05
CA SER A 373 -1.62 8.82 -2.35
C SER A 373 -2.19 9.48 -1.09
N ILE A 374 -2.64 8.68 -0.11
CA ILE A 374 -3.13 9.18 1.18
C ILE A 374 -2.00 9.84 1.98
N ILE A 375 -0.85 9.16 2.11
CA ILE A 375 0.30 9.68 2.85
C ILE A 375 0.85 10.93 2.17
N LYS A 376 0.98 10.92 0.84
CA LYS A 376 1.46 12.08 0.08
C LYS A 376 0.57 13.31 0.32
N ALA A 377 -0.75 13.15 0.26
CA ALA A 377 -1.69 14.25 0.53
C ALA A 377 -1.53 14.84 1.95
N LYS A 378 -1.18 14.01 2.96
CA LYS A 378 -0.85 14.49 4.31
C LYS A 378 0.54 15.14 4.41
N THR A 379 1.51 14.64 3.66
CA THR A 379 2.92 15.03 3.77
C THR A 379 3.27 16.27 2.94
N GLU A 380 2.35 16.81 2.14
CA GLU A 380 2.55 18.07 1.40
C GLU A 380 2.88 19.27 2.32
N ALA A 381 2.67 19.15 3.64
CA ALA A 381 3.08 20.12 4.66
C ALA A 381 4.50 19.93 5.22
N GLN A 382 5.21 18.83 4.93
CA GLN A 382 6.53 18.51 5.51
C GLN A 382 7.67 18.49 4.48
N THR A 383 8.86 18.94 4.90
CA THR A 383 10.09 18.91 4.10
C THR A 383 10.69 17.49 4.06
N VAL A 384 10.27 16.70 3.07
CA VAL A 384 10.89 15.40 2.73
C VAL A 384 12.16 15.64 1.89
N ARG A 385 13.29 15.07 2.32
CA ARG A 385 14.57 15.10 1.59
C ARG A 385 14.54 14.09 0.44
N ASN A 386 15.17 14.40 -0.70
CA ASN A 386 15.25 13.50 -1.86
C ASN A 386 16.38 12.47 -1.75
N THR A 387 17.32 12.68 -0.84
CA THR A 387 18.51 11.85 -0.66
C THR A 387 18.79 11.65 0.82
N GLU A 388 19.50 10.56 1.13
CA GLU A 388 19.96 10.27 2.48
C GLU A 388 21.37 10.83 2.77
N VAL A 389 21.89 11.73 1.94
CA VAL A 389 23.23 12.32 2.14
C VAL A 389 23.29 13.11 3.43
N ASP A 390 24.13 12.71 4.37
CA ASP A 390 24.27 13.39 5.66
C ASP A 390 25.25 14.57 5.58
N VAL A 391 26.28 14.45 4.74
CA VAL A 391 27.37 15.44 4.67
C VAL A 391 27.68 15.86 3.24
N TYR A 392 27.76 17.17 3.00
CA TYR A 392 28.27 17.71 1.73
C TYR A 392 29.66 18.32 1.92
N VAL A 393 30.66 17.84 1.17
CA VAL A 393 32.03 18.35 1.25
C VAL A 393 32.16 19.58 0.35
N ILE A 394 32.48 20.71 0.97
CA ILE A 394 32.57 22.03 0.32
C ILE A 394 34.01 22.52 0.35
N ALA A 395 34.51 22.98 -0.78
CA ALA A 395 35.77 23.73 -0.81
C ALA A 395 35.52 25.24 -0.78
N PHE A 396 36.26 25.95 0.07
CA PHE A 396 36.34 27.39 0.12
C PHE A 396 37.75 27.86 -0.25
N GLY A 397 37.82 28.96 -1.00
CA GLY A 397 39.08 29.60 -1.37
C GLY A 397 38.82 30.84 -2.21
N MET A 398 39.82 31.72 -2.25
CA MET A 398 39.75 33.01 -2.94
C MET A 398 40.86 33.13 -3.98
N GLY A 399 40.67 34.01 -4.97
CA GLY A 399 41.70 34.32 -5.96
C GLY A 399 41.73 33.38 -7.17
N LYS A 400 42.60 33.71 -8.13
CA LYS A 400 42.74 32.98 -9.42
C LYS A 400 43.46 31.62 -9.26
N GLU A 401 44.31 31.50 -8.26
CA GLU A 401 45.10 30.30 -7.97
C GLU A 401 44.28 29.17 -7.34
N PHE A 402 43.11 29.47 -6.76
CA PHE A 402 42.25 28.47 -6.13
C PHE A 402 41.95 27.32 -7.10
N THR A 403 42.37 26.13 -6.72
CA THR A 403 42.27 24.91 -7.54
C THR A 403 40.88 24.27 -7.46
N GLY A 404 40.04 24.76 -6.54
CA GLY A 404 38.81 24.10 -6.15
C GLY A 404 39.04 22.96 -5.17
N LEU A 405 40.27 22.60 -4.82
CA LEU A 405 40.59 21.52 -3.87
C LEU A 405 39.89 20.19 -4.20
N VAL A 406 39.77 19.85 -5.49
CA VAL A 406 39.00 18.67 -5.91
C VAL A 406 39.59 17.37 -5.38
N LYS A 407 40.92 17.26 -5.31
CA LYS A 407 41.59 16.05 -4.79
C LYS A 407 41.38 15.90 -3.30
N GLU A 408 41.41 17.01 -2.57
CA GLU A 408 41.21 17.09 -1.13
C GLU A 408 39.75 16.82 -0.78
N ARG A 409 38.79 17.38 -1.54
CA ARG A 409 37.36 17.01 -1.42
C ARG A 409 37.13 15.53 -1.65
N MET A 410 37.75 14.95 -2.68
CA MET A 410 37.67 13.51 -2.95
C MET A 410 38.23 12.69 -1.79
N LYS A 411 39.37 13.11 -1.22
CA LYS A 411 39.98 12.45 -0.07
C LYS A 411 39.07 12.48 1.17
N VAL A 412 38.56 13.65 1.53
CA VAL A 412 37.61 13.81 2.65
C VAL A 412 36.34 12.99 2.43
N CYS A 413 35.77 13.03 1.22
CA CYS A 413 34.57 12.26 0.90
C CYS A 413 34.82 10.74 0.98
N LYS A 414 35.98 10.28 0.49
CA LYS A 414 36.42 8.88 0.64
C LYS A 414 36.51 8.49 2.11
N GLU A 415 37.15 9.29 2.95
CA GLU A 415 37.29 9.00 4.39
C GLU A 415 35.93 8.95 5.09
N LEU A 416 34.99 9.82 4.71
CA LEU A 416 33.61 9.77 5.18
C LEU A 416 32.90 8.46 4.74
N TRP A 417 33.02 8.09 3.46
CA TRP A 417 32.45 6.84 2.95
C TRP A 417 33.06 5.59 3.60
N ASP A 418 34.37 5.55 3.77
CA ASP A 418 35.08 4.44 4.45
C ASP A 418 34.62 4.30 5.91
N ALA A 419 34.19 5.40 6.53
CA ALA A 419 33.62 5.42 7.87
C ALA A 419 32.11 5.12 7.90
N GLY A 420 31.46 4.88 6.75
CA GLY A 420 30.02 4.63 6.63
C GLY A 420 29.14 5.88 6.67
N VAL A 421 29.72 7.08 6.54
CA VAL A 421 28.97 8.35 6.47
C VAL A 421 28.51 8.58 5.03
N LYS A 422 27.23 8.91 4.84
CA LYS A 422 26.64 9.20 3.53
C LYS A 422 27.08 10.61 3.11
N ALA A 423 28.08 10.71 2.24
CA ALA A 423 28.66 12.00 1.85
C ALA A 423 28.62 12.25 0.33
N GLU A 424 28.61 13.52 -0.07
CA GLU A 424 28.74 13.94 -1.47
C GLU A 424 29.66 15.16 -1.63
N PHE A 425 30.09 15.43 -2.86
CA PHE A 425 30.80 16.65 -3.24
C PHE A 425 30.50 17.02 -4.71
N SER A 426 30.77 18.26 -5.08
CA SER A 426 30.52 18.72 -6.46
C SER A 426 31.49 18.11 -7.47
N TYR A 427 30.97 17.55 -8.57
CA TYR A 427 31.76 17.05 -9.71
C TYR A 427 32.28 18.16 -10.66
N LYS A 428 32.52 19.35 -10.11
CA LYS A 428 33.23 20.43 -10.79
C LYS A 428 34.59 20.61 -10.16
N VAL A 429 35.65 20.58 -10.98
CA VAL A 429 37.03 20.81 -10.52
C VAL A 429 37.10 22.09 -9.67
N LYS A 430 36.61 23.22 -10.22
CA LYS A 430 36.53 24.52 -9.54
C LYS A 430 35.07 24.92 -9.25
N ALA A 431 34.39 24.18 -8.37
CA ALA A 431 33.05 24.54 -7.93
C ALA A 431 33.04 25.86 -7.15
N LYS A 432 32.12 26.78 -7.47
CA LYS A 432 31.96 28.03 -6.70
C LYS A 432 31.39 27.72 -5.32
N PHE A 433 31.90 28.36 -4.28
CA PHE A 433 31.46 28.18 -2.89
C PHE A 433 29.93 28.28 -2.74
N GLN A 434 29.32 29.37 -3.21
CA GLN A 434 27.86 29.56 -3.15
C GLN A 434 27.07 28.49 -3.91
N THR A 435 27.60 27.95 -5.00
CA THR A 435 26.93 26.89 -5.76
C THR A 435 26.94 25.57 -4.98
N GLN A 436 28.07 25.23 -4.34
CA GLN A 436 28.16 24.04 -3.49
C GLN A 436 27.16 24.10 -2.32
N PHE A 437 27.01 25.27 -1.69
CA PHE A 437 26.00 25.50 -0.66
C PHE A 437 24.57 25.31 -1.17
N LYS A 438 24.24 25.90 -2.33
CA LYS A 438 22.92 25.73 -2.96
C LYS A 438 22.63 24.28 -3.34
N ASP A 439 23.64 23.53 -3.79
CA ASP A 439 23.50 22.11 -4.12
C ASP A 439 23.17 21.30 -2.85
N ALA A 440 23.88 21.56 -1.74
CA ALA A 440 23.61 20.94 -0.44
C ALA A 440 22.20 21.29 0.10
N GLU A 441 21.82 22.57 0.04
CA GLU A 441 20.50 23.06 0.48
C GLU A 441 19.36 22.46 -0.36
N LYS A 442 19.51 22.43 -1.68
CA LYS A 442 18.52 21.86 -2.62
C LYS A 442 18.21 20.39 -2.31
N ASN A 443 19.22 19.63 -1.89
CA ASN A 443 19.07 18.22 -1.53
C ASN A 443 18.73 18.01 -0.04
N GLY A 444 18.65 19.09 0.75
CA GLY A 444 18.35 19.06 2.18
C GLY A 444 19.42 18.35 3.01
N VAL A 445 20.70 18.45 2.60
CA VAL A 445 21.82 17.84 3.34
C VAL A 445 22.01 18.56 4.68
N PRO A 446 22.05 17.85 5.82
CA PRO A 446 22.04 18.47 7.14
C PRO A 446 23.40 19.06 7.55
N PHE A 447 24.51 18.49 7.06
CA PHE A 447 25.86 18.97 7.42
C PHE A 447 26.72 19.28 6.21
N ALA A 448 27.62 20.24 6.36
CA ALA A 448 28.68 20.53 5.42
C ALA A 448 30.05 20.42 6.09
N VAL A 449 30.97 19.68 5.48
CA VAL A 449 32.40 19.70 5.84
C VAL A 449 33.09 20.64 4.87
N ILE A 450 33.57 21.77 5.39
CA ILE A 450 34.19 22.84 4.62
C ILE A 450 35.70 22.76 4.78
N ILE A 451 36.39 22.69 3.65
CA ILE A 451 37.86 22.69 3.56
C ILE A 451 38.34 23.94 2.80
N GLY A 452 39.42 24.55 3.27
CA GLY A 452 40.14 25.62 2.58
C GLY A 452 41.64 25.38 2.68
N GLU A 453 42.42 26.12 1.88
CA GLU A 453 43.88 25.96 1.84
C GLU A 453 44.51 26.23 3.22
N ASP A 454 44.06 27.28 3.89
CA ASP A 454 44.54 27.66 5.23
C ASP A 454 44.12 26.64 6.29
N GLU A 455 42.86 26.20 6.28
CA GLU A 455 42.36 25.19 7.22
C GLU A 455 43.12 23.87 7.09
N LEU A 456 43.32 23.39 5.85
CA LEU A 456 44.07 22.16 5.60
C LEU A 456 45.54 22.28 6.01
N ALA A 457 46.16 23.44 5.77
CA ALA A 457 47.55 23.70 6.21
C ALA A 457 47.67 23.69 7.74
N GLN A 458 46.62 24.11 8.45
CA GLN A 458 46.54 24.06 9.92
C GLN A 458 46.11 22.68 10.46
N GLY A 459 45.81 21.71 9.59
CA GLY A 459 45.35 20.39 9.99
C GLY A 459 43.93 20.40 10.58
N VAL A 460 43.08 21.33 10.15
CA VAL A 460 41.69 21.48 10.61
C VAL A 460 40.70 21.49 9.44
N VAL A 461 39.43 21.24 9.77
CA VAL A 461 38.28 21.40 8.87
C VAL A 461 37.18 22.15 9.61
N LYS A 462 36.18 22.65 8.89
CA LYS A 462 35.01 23.27 9.51
C LYS A 462 33.76 22.43 9.26
N ILE A 463 33.07 22.03 10.31
CA ILE A 463 31.80 21.29 10.23
C ILE A 463 30.67 22.27 10.50
N LYS A 464 29.74 22.40 9.56
CA LYS A 464 28.61 23.33 9.63
C LYS A 464 27.30 22.57 9.56
N GLU A 465 26.40 22.85 10.49
CA GLU A 465 25.01 22.41 10.40
C GLU A 465 24.19 23.38 9.54
N MET A 466 23.40 22.81 8.64
CA MET A 466 22.62 23.52 7.64
C MET A 466 21.25 23.90 8.20
N GLY A 467 20.77 25.10 7.87
CA GLY A 467 19.41 25.53 8.26
C GLY A 467 19.27 26.13 9.67
N LEU A 468 20.33 26.19 10.48
CA LEU A 468 20.29 26.85 11.79
C LEU A 468 19.75 28.29 11.73
N PRO A 469 19.01 28.80 12.74
CA PRO A 469 18.48 30.16 12.73
C PRO A 469 19.57 31.23 12.83
N GLU A 470 19.26 32.46 12.43
CA GLU A 470 20.15 33.59 12.67
C GLU A 470 20.39 33.79 14.17
N GLY A 471 21.65 34.06 14.55
CA GLY A 471 22.05 34.19 15.95
C GLY A 471 22.45 32.88 16.65
N HIS A 472 22.28 31.71 16.03
CA HIS A 472 22.76 30.45 16.60
C HIS A 472 24.31 30.46 16.70
N PRO A 473 24.92 30.03 17.82
CA PRO A 473 26.39 30.08 18.00
C PRO A 473 27.14 29.31 16.92
N ASP A 474 26.63 28.14 16.54
CA ASP A 474 27.23 27.29 15.52
C ASP A 474 26.81 27.62 14.08
N LYS A 475 26.08 28.74 13.86
CA LYS A 475 25.55 29.11 12.53
C LYS A 475 26.63 29.11 11.46
N ASN A 476 27.86 29.53 11.78
CA ASN A 476 28.96 29.62 10.83
C ASN A 476 29.84 28.35 10.75
N GLY A 477 29.48 27.30 11.49
CA GLY A 477 30.24 26.06 11.60
C GLY A 477 31.34 26.13 12.65
N VAL A 478 31.72 24.96 13.15
CA VAL A 478 32.71 24.76 14.20
C VAL A 478 34.00 24.23 13.58
N VAL A 479 35.14 24.76 14.01
CA VAL A 479 36.46 24.28 13.58
C VAL A 479 36.84 23.03 14.37
N VAL A 480 37.24 21.99 13.66
CA VAL A 480 37.55 20.67 14.21
C VAL A 480 38.89 20.21 13.63
N LYS A 481 39.72 19.54 14.42
CA LYS A 481 40.94 18.94 13.88
C LYS A 481 40.60 17.91 12.81
N TYR A 482 41.40 17.83 11.75
CA TYR A 482 41.15 16.92 10.64
C TYR A 482 41.07 15.45 11.12
N GLU A 483 41.93 15.06 12.06
CA GLU A 483 41.95 13.72 12.67
C GLU A 483 40.65 13.38 13.43
N ASP A 484 39.96 14.39 13.97
CA ASP A 484 38.73 14.24 14.75
C ASP A 484 37.45 14.44 13.90
N MET A 485 37.60 14.72 12.61
CA MET A 485 36.47 15.01 11.70
C MET A 485 35.44 13.88 11.70
N ILE A 486 35.87 12.63 11.52
CA ILE A 486 34.97 11.48 11.40
C ILE A 486 34.16 11.23 12.69
N PRO A 487 34.79 11.13 13.88
CA PRO A 487 34.07 11.01 15.14
C PRO A 487 33.06 12.14 15.37
N GLU A 488 33.45 13.39 15.11
CA GLU A 488 32.58 14.55 15.36
C GLU A 488 31.40 14.60 14.37
N VAL A 489 31.62 14.30 13.09
CA VAL A 489 30.55 14.16 12.09
C VAL A 489 29.53 13.12 12.53
N LYS A 490 29.98 11.92 12.93
CA LYS A 490 29.07 10.84 13.38
C LYS A 490 28.25 11.25 14.58
N LYS A 491 28.90 11.85 15.58
CA LYS A 491 28.23 12.35 16.79
C LYS A 491 27.12 13.36 16.45
N ARG A 492 27.40 14.30 15.54
CA ARG A 492 26.41 15.31 15.10
C ARG A 492 25.25 14.70 14.32
N ILE A 493 25.53 13.75 13.42
CA ILE A 493 24.48 13.02 12.68
C ILE A 493 23.56 12.27 13.66
N GLU A 494 24.13 11.56 14.63
CA GLU A 494 23.35 10.85 15.63
C GLU A 494 22.48 11.80 16.48
N GLN A 495 23.05 12.94 16.91
CA GLN A 495 22.29 13.94 17.65
C GLN A 495 21.13 14.51 16.84
N PHE A 496 21.40 14.90 15.59
CA PHE A 496 20.39 15.41 14.67
C PHE A 496 19.26 14.41 14.43
N ASN A 497 19.59 13.12 14.26
CA ASN A 497 18.58 12.07 14.07
C ASN A 497 17.73 11.87 15.33
N ARG A 498 18.34 11.84 16.53
CA ARG A 498 17.61 11.74 17.81
C ARG A 498 16.65 12.91 18.02
N GLU A 499 17.08 14.14 17.75
CA GLU A 499 16.24 15.33 17.89
C GLU A 499 15.03 15.27 16.94
N ARG A 500 15.21 14.78 15.72
CA ARG A 500 14.10 14.58 14.77
C ARG A 500 13.13 13.47 15.20
N GLU A 501 13.64 12.37 15.74
CA GLU A 501 12.81 11.29 16.29
C GLU A 501 11.96 11.79 17.46
N VAL A 502 12.54 12.60 18.37
CA VAL A 502 11.81 13.19 19.50
C VAL A 502 10.74 14.17 19.00
N ILE A 503 11.05 15.05 18.06
CA ILE A 503 10.06 15.99 17.50
C ILE A 503 8.90 15.23 16.84
N GLN A 504 9.19 14.18 16.06
CA GLN A 504 8.16 13.32 15.48
C GLN A 504 7.33 12.60 16.55
N GLY A 505 7.96 12.12 17.63
CA GLY A 505 7.26 11.49 18.75
C GLY A 505 6.39 12.47 19.57
N VAL A 506 6.84 13.71 19.74
CA VAL A 506 6.09 14.76 20.46
C VAL A 506 4.91 15.28 19.62
N GLU A 507 5.06 15.45 18.30
CA GLU A 507 3.94 15.75 17.39
C GLU A 507 2.90 14.62 17.42
N GLN A 508 3.33 13.35 17.47
CA GLN A 508 2.43 12.22 17.65
C GLN A 508 1.72 12.23 19.00
N ALA A 509 2.40 12.59 20.10
CA ALA A 509 1.79 12.65 21.44
C ALA A 509 0.80 13.82 21.61
N THR A 510 1.11 15.00 21.08
CA THR A 510 0.22 16.18 21.15
C THR A 510 -1.05 16.03 20.28
N LEU A 511 -0.98 15.24 19.20
CA LEU A 511 -2.15 14.81 18.43
C LEU A 511 -3.03 13.78 19.16
N VAL A 512 -2.51 13.11 20.20
CA VAL A 512 -3.27 12.18 21.05
C VAL A 512 -3.94 12.95 22.19
N GLU A 513 -3.25 13.92 22.80
CA GLU A 513 -3.83 14.75 23.87
C GLU A 513 -4.93 15.69 23.38
N SER A 514 -4.83 16.25 22.16
CA SER A 514 -5.90 17.07 21.55
C SER A 514 -7.14 16.26 21.09
N LYS A 515 -7.15 14.93 21.27
CA LYS A 515 -8.28 14.05 20.98
C LYS A 515 -8.97 13.49 22.23
N GLN A 516 -8.51 13.90 23.42
CA GLN A 516 -9.15 13.56 24.70
C GLN A 516 -10.00 14.70 25.29
N GLU A 517 -10.12 15.84 24.59
CA GLU A 517 -11.07 16.92 24.93
C GLU A 517 -12.35 16.89 24.07
#